data_AF-A0A3S0Y4E2-F1
#
_entry.id   AF-A0A3S0Y4E2-F1
#
_cell.length_a   1.000
_cell.length_b   1.000
_cell.length_c   1.000
_cell.angle_alpha   90.00
_cell.angle_beta   90.00
_cell.angle_gamma   90.00
#
_symmetry.space_group_name_H-M   'P 1'
#
loop_
_entity.id
_entity.type
_entity.pdbx_description
1 polymer ?
#
loop_
_entity_poly.entity_id
_entity_poly.type
_entity_poly.pdbx_seq_one_letter_code
_entity_poly.pdbx_strand_id
1 'polypeptide(L)'
;MAKSDPNHVLRRLPIFVGGLGAVLLLVNRLLTPQITDSQARADVLGVILSAVLILIGLIWQQVQPRSPDAVELVGEEGFVLAPDLPDRVKTELAWASHLLLTNTVTRSLVVFYQGKVLLRRGILSTKSEVKPGVILKRVLEKQQPVYLVDLKVYPGRIEFDYLPENTQGVICQPIGNQGALILGANAPRSYTKQDENWIAGIADKLAVTLNEEMTNYN
;
A
#
# COMPACT_ATOMS: atom_id res chain seq x y z
N MET A 1 -14.82 3.82 15.04
CA MET A 1 -15.05 2.54 15.77
C MET A 1 -14.40 1.41 14.98
N ALA A 2 -13.38 0.75 15.53
CA ALA A 2 -12.71 -0.36 14.87
C ALA A 2 -13.66 -1.56 14.76
N LYS A 3 -13.81 -2.10 13.55
CA LYS A 3 -14.65 -3.26 13.25
C LYS A 3 -14.09 -4.47 14.02
N SER A 4 -14.90 -5.10 14.87
CA SER A 4 -14.49 -6.29 15.63
C SER A 4 -14.05 -7.39 14.67
N ASP A 5 -12.81 -7.89 14.79
CA ASP A 5 -12.26 -8.97 13.96
C ASP A 5 -13.09 -10.25 14.17
N PRO A 6 -13.90 -10.69 13.19
CA PRO A 6 -14.77 -11.85 13.34
C PRO A 6 -13.98 -13.16 13.53
N ASN A 7 -12.71 -13.19 13.13
CA ASN A 7 -11.87 -14.39 13.19
C ASN A 7 -11.03 -14.48 14.47
N HIS A 8 -11.23 -13.56 15.41
CA HIS A 8 -10.45 -13.50 16.64
C HIS A 8 -10.61 -14.76 17.53
N VAL A 9 -11.81 -15.33 17.58
CA VAL A 9 -12.09 -16.58 18.31
C VAL A 9 -11.38 -17.77 17.66
N LEU A 10 -11.47 -17.87 16.32
CA LEU A 10 -10.81 -18.93 15.54
C LEU A 10 -9.28 -18.90 15.71
N ARG A 11 -8.68 -17.70 15.79
CA ARG A 11 -7.23 -17.55 15.99
C ARG A 11 -6.74 -18.00 17.35
N ARG A 12 -7.58 -17.96 18.38
CA ARG A 12 -7.25 -18.37 19.74
C ARG A 12 -7.50 -19.85 20.01
N LEU A 13 -8.26 -20.52 19.13
CA LEU A 13 -8.66 -21.91 19.29
C LEU A 13 -7.46 -22.86 19.41
N PRO A 14 -6.40 -22.79 18.57
CA PRO A 14 -5.23 -23.66 18.72
C PRO A 14 -4.51 -23.48 20.06
N ILE A 15 -4.42 -22.25 20.56
CA ILE A 15 -3.80 -21.95 21.86
C ILE A 15 -4.63 -22.55 22.99
N PHE A 16 -5.96 -22.37 22.96
CA PHE A 16 -6.85 -22.92 23.97
C PHE A 16 -6.83 -24.45 24.00
N VAL A 17 -6.93 -25.09 22.83
CA VAL A 17 -6.92 -26.56 22.72
C VAL A 17 -5.56 -27.13 23.13
N GLY A 18 -4.46 -26.52 22.69
CA GLY A 18 -3.10 -26.94 23.08
C GLY A 18 -2.85 -26.75 24.57
N GLY A 19 -3.27 -25.62 25.15
CA GLY A 19 -3.17 -25.36 26.59
C GLY A 19 -4.01 -26.32 27.43
N LEU A 20 -5.26 -26.56 27.04
CA LEU A 20 -6.14 -27.53 27.70
C LEU A 20 -5.56 -28.95 27.62
N GLY A 21 -5.06 -29.35 26.46
CA GLY A 21 -4.40 -30.64 26.25
C GLY A 21 -3.19 -30.84 27.17
N ALA A 22 -2.32 -29.83 27.26
CA ALA A 22 -1.15 -29.87 28.15
C ALA A 22 -1.55 -30.00 29.63
N VAL A 23 -2.57 -29.26 30.08
CA VAL A 23 -3.08 -29.33 31.46
C VAL A 23 -3.69 -30.70 31.73
N LEU A 24 -4.50 -31.24 30.83
CA LEU A 24 -5.11 -32.56 31.00
C LEU A 24 -4.06 -33.67 31.05
N LEU A 25 -3.02 -33.61 30.21
CA LEU A 25 -1.91 -34.56 30.26
C LEU A 25 -1.12 -34.46 31.57
N LEU A 26 -0.89 -33.24 32.09
CA LEU A 26 -0.24 -33.04 33.38
C LEU A 26 -1.08 -33.62 34.53
N VAL A 27 -2.38 -33.36 34.54
CA VAL A 27 -3.30 -33.92 35.55
C VAL A 27 -3.34 -35.44 35.45
N ASN A 28 -3.47 -35.99 34.24
CA ASN A 28 -3.43 -37.43 34.01
C ASN A 28 -2.13 -38.05 34.55
N ARG A 29 -0.99 -37.39 34.32
CA ARG A 29 0.31 -37.83 34.81
C ARG A 29 0.42 -37.82 36.33
N LEU A 30 -0.10 -36.78 36.98
CA LEU A 30 -0.08 -36.65 38.45
C LEU A 30 -0.99 -37.67 39.15
N LEU A 31 -2.10 -38.05 38.51
CA LEU A 31 -3.07 -38.99 39.07
C LEU A 31 -2.74 -40.46 38.77
N THR A 32 -1.80 -40.74 37.87
CA THR A 32 -1.42 -42.12 37.48
C THR A 32 -0.36 -42.70 38.43
N PRO A 33 -0.66 -43.77 39.20
CA PRO A 33 0.29 -44.34 40.17
C PRO A 33 1.38 -45.21 39.53
N GLN A 34 1.06 -45.91 38.44
CA GLN A 34 1.99 -46.76 37.68
C GLN A 34 1.82 -46.50 36.18
N ILE A 35 2.93 -46.20 35.50
CA ILE A 35 2.93 -45.83 34.09
C ILE A 35 3.23 -47.05 33.24
N THR A 36 2.39 -47.29 32.23
CA THR A 36 2.65 -48.28 31.19
C THR A 36 3.49 -47.69 30.06
N ASP A 37 4.23 -48.53 29.33
CA ASP A 37 5.03 -48.08 28.19
C ASP A 37 4.18 -47.43 27.09
N SER A 38 2.95 -47.91 26.88
CA SER A 38 2.01 -47.32 25.92
C SER A 38 1.55 -45.94 26.38
N GLN A 39 1.28 -45.75 27.67
CA GLN A 39 0.92 -44.45 28.23
C GLN A 39 2.07 -43.45 28.13
N ALA A 40 3.31 -43.86 28.44
CA ALA A 40 4.47 -42.98 28.30
C ALA A 40 4.66 -42.47 26.86
N ARG A 41 4.46 -43.33 25.85
CA ARG A 41 4.54 -42.94 24.43
C ARG A 41 3.40 -41.98 24.04
N ALA A 42 2.20 -42.24 24.52
CA ALA A 42 1.04 -41.38 24.27
C ALA A 42 1.20 -40.00 24.92
N ASP A 43 1.71 -39.93 26.15
CA ASP A 43 2.00 -38.67 26.85
C ASP A 43 3.00 -37.81 26.07
N VAL A 44 4.09 -38.41 25.56
CA VAL A 44 5.09 -37.71 24.73
C VAL A 44 4.45 -37.12 23.46
N LEU A 45 3.68 -37.93 22.73
CA LEU A 45 2.97 -37.47 21.53
C LEU A 45 1.96 -36.35 21.85
N GLY A 46 1.24 -36.48 22.97
CA GLY A 46 0.28 -35.48 23.43
C GLY A 46 0.93 -34.15 23.82
N VAL A 47 2.09 -34.18 24.47
CA VAL A 47 2.88 -32.99 24.80
C VAL A 47 3.37 -32.30 23.53
N ILE A 48 3.91 -33.06 22.57
CA ILE A 48 4.34 -32.53 21.27
C ILE A 48 3.16 -31.88 20.54
N LEU A 49 2.00 -32.55 20.48
CA LEU A 49 0.81 -32.02 19.85
C LEU A 49 0.35 -30.71 20.51
N SER A 50 0.36 -30.66 21.84
CA SER A 50 -0.02 -29.46 22.61
C SER A 50 0.92 -28.29 22.31
N ALA A 51 2.24 -28.55 22.26
CA ALA A 51 3.24 -27.54 21.93
C ALA A 51 3.09 -27.02 20.48
N VAL A 52 2.83 -27.92 19.51
CA VAL A 52 2.59 -27.55 18.11
C VAL A 52 1.33 -26.70 17.96
N LEU A 53 0.23 -27.06 18.63
CA LEU A 53 -1.01 -26.28 18.61
C LEU A 53 -0.82 -24.86 19.19
N ILE A 54 -0.09 -24.73 20.29
CA ILE A 54 0.26 -23.42 20.87
C ILE A 54 1.10 -22.61 19.88
N LEU A 55 2.13 -23.21 19.27
CA LEU A 55 2.99 -22.54 18.30
C LEU A 55 2.21 -22.03 17.09
N ILE A 56 1.34 -22.87 16.51
CA ILE A 56 0.46 -22.50 15.38
C ILE A 56 -0.42 -21.31 15.77
N GLY A 57 -1.02 -21.35 16.96
CA GLY A 57 -1.85 -20.26 17.46
C GLY A 57 -1.08 -18.95 17.66
N LEU A 58 0.15 -19.02 18.16
CA LEU A 58 1.04 -17.86 18.28
C LEU A 58 1.43 -17.28 16.91
N ILE A 59 1.73 -18.13 15.92
CA ILE A 59 1.99 -17.70 14.55
C ILE A 59 0.77 -16.97 13.97
N TRP A 60 -0.43 -17.50 14.17
CA TRP A 60 -1.67 -16.87 13.69
C TRP A 60 -1.97 -15.50 14.32
N GLN A 61 -1.47 -15.23 15.53
CA GLN A 61 -1.57 -13.90 16.14
C GLN A 61 -0.63 -12.87 15.52
N GLN A 62 0.49 -13.29 14.94
CA GLN A 62 1.50 -12.39 14.36
C GLN A 62 1.14 -11.89 12.94
N VAL A 63 0.11 -12.43 12.30
CA VAL A 63 -0.21 -12.18 10.88
C VAL A 63 -1.10 -10.95 10.64
N GLN A 64 -1.40 -10.13 11.65
CA GLN A 64 -2.09 -8.85 11.44
C GLN A 64 -1.08 -7.72 11.22
N PRO A 65 -0.78 -7.33 9.97
CA PRO A 65 0.00 -6.12 9.72
C PRO A 65 -0.74 -4.93 10.34
N ARG A 66 -0.09 -4.21 11.25
CA ARG A 66 -0.60 -2.94 11.74
C ARG A 66 -0.73 -1.99 10.56
N SER A 67 -1.95 -1.51 10.31
CA SER A 67 -2.20 -0.45 9.35
C SER A 67 -1.36 0.77 9.77
N PRO A 68 -0.57 1.38 8.88
CA PRO A 68 0.17 2.59 9.22
C PRO A 68 -0.78 3.71 9.63
N ASP A 69 -0.38 4.54 10.58
CA ASP A 69 -1.19 5.68 11.04
C ASP A 69 -1.41 6.65 9.87
N ALA A 70 -2.66 6.69 9.40
CA ALA A 70 -3.07 7.57 8.32
C ALA A 70 -3.36 8.98 8.86
N VAL A 71 -2.91 10.00 8.15
CA VAL A 71 -3.20 11.40 8.46
C VAL A 71 -4.32 11.93 7.56
N GLU A 72 -5.03 12.95 8.00
CA GLU A 72 -5.84 13.77 7.09
C GLU A 72 -4.91 14.72 6.34
N LEU A 73 -4.92 14.68 5.00
CA LEU A 73 -4.04 15.56 4.21
C LEU A 73 -4.54 17.00 4.26
N VAL A 74 -3.60 17.94 4.34
CA VAL A 74 -3.89 19.38 4.34
C VAL A 74 -4.04 19.86 2.90
N GLY A 75 -5.23 20.33 2.54
CA GLY A 75 -5.54 20.87 1.22
C GLY A 75 -7.03 20.80 0.91
N GLU A 76 -7.40 21.31 -0.26
CA GLU A 76 -8.78 21.24 -0.76
C GLU A 76 -8.92 20.10 -1.76
N GLU A 77 -10.07 19.41 -1.73
CA GLU A 77 -10.38 18.43 -2.77
C GLU A 77 -10.69 19.14 -4.09
N GLY A 78 -10.01 18.75 -5.16
CA GLY A 78 -10.16 19.39 -6.46
C GLY A 78 -9.85 18.49 -7.65
N PHE A 79 -10.21 18.99 -8.82
CA PHE A 79 -9.96 18.37 -10.11
C PHE A 79 -9.64 19.46 -11.14
N VAL A 80 -8.39 19.53 -11.57
CA VAL A 80 -7.88 20.59 -12.44
C VAL A 80 -7.17 19.95 -13.62
N LEU A 81 -7.70 20.17 -14.83
CA LEU A 81 -7.10 19.77 -16.10
C LEU A 81 -6.47 20.98 -16.79
N ALA A 82 -5.42 20.77 -17.58
CA ALA A 82 -4.93 21.81 -18.48
C ALA A 82 -5.99 22.15 -19.54
N PRO A 83 -6.22 23.45 -19.84
CA PRO A 83 -7.33 23.88 -20.70
C PRO A 83 -7.17 23.42 -22.14
N ASP A 84 -5.94 23.41 -22.66
CA ASP A 84 -5.60 23.19 -24.07
C ASP A 84 -5.47 21.70 -24.45
N LEU A 85 -6.01 20.80 -23.63
CA LEU A 85 -5.96 19.35 -23.90
C LEU A 85 -7.08 18.91 -24.87
N PRO A 86 -6.78 17.98 -25.80
CA PRO A 86 -7.81 17.30 -26.59
C PRO A 86 -8.83 16.58 -25.70
N ASP A 87 -10.09 16.51 -26.14
CA ASP A 87 -11.18 15.93 -25.35
C ASP A 87 -10.96 14.45 -25.01
N ARG A 88 -10.33 13.70 -25.93
CA ARG A 88 -9.93 12.30 -25.68
C ARG A 88 -8.94 12.23 -24.52
N VAL A 89 -7.93 13.10 -24.49
CA VAL A 89 -6.93 13.16 -23.41
C VAL A 89 -7.58 13.58 -22.09
N LYS A 90 -8.45 14.60 -22.10
CA LYS A 90 -9.20 15.04 -20.91
C LYS A 90 -10.01 13.90 -20.29
N THR A 91 -10.74 13.17 -21.14
CA THR A 91 -11.56 12.02 -20.73
C THR A 91 -10.68 10.93 -20.12
N GLU A 92 -9.56 10.61 -20.76
CA GLU A 92 -8.68 9.54 -20.31
C GLU A 92 -7.95 9.87 -19.01
N LEU A 93 -7.48 11.11 -18.85
CA LEU A 93 -6.93 11.61 -17.59
C LEU A 93 -7.99 11.60 -16.47
N ALA A 94 -9.24 11.95 -16.78
CA ALA A 94 -10.33 11.90 -15.81
C ALA A 94 -10.61 10.46 -15.36
N TRP A 95 -10.65 9.48 -16.26
CA TRP A 95 -10.85 8.08 -15.92
C TRP A 95 -9.67 7.49 -15.15
N ALA A 96 -8.45 7.66 -15.65
CA ALA A 96 -7.24 7.14 -15.01
C ALA A 96 -7.09 7.66 -13.57
N SER A 97 -7.28 8.97 -13.37
CA SER A 97 -7.17 9.56 -12.04
C SER A 97 -8.29 9.14 -11.10
N HIS A 98 -9.51 8.96 -11.61
CA HIS A 98 -10.62 8.46 -10.80
C HIS A 98 -10.35 7.04 -10.32
N LEU A 99 -9.90 6.16 -11.23
CA LEU A 99 -9.60 4.77 -10.91
C LEU A 99 -8.48 4.66 -9.87
N LEU A 100 -7.42 5.46 -10.01
CA LEU A 100 -6.33 5.48 -9.05
C LEU A 100 -6.77 5.97 -7.67
N LEU A 101 -7.58 7.03 -7.58
CA LEU A 101 -8.06 7.56 -6.31
C LEU A 101 -9.08 6.65 -5.61
N THR A 102 -9.82 5.83 -6.37
CA THR A 102 -10.87 4.95 -5.82
C THR A 102 -10.41 3.52 -5.57
N ASN A 103 -9.42 3.02 -6.32
CA ASN A 103 -8.95 1.63 -6.23
C ASN A 103 -7.56 1.49 -5.59
N THR A 104 -6.89 2.59 -5.25
CA THR A 104 -5.62 2.56 -4.51
C THR A 104 -5.69 3.45 -3.27
N VAL A 105 -4.63 3.44 -2.46
CA VAL A 105 -4.48 4.31 -1.28
C VAL A 105 -4.11 5.77 -1.62
N THR A 106 -4.06 6.12 -2.92
CA THR A 106 -3.74 7.47 -3.39
C THR A 106 -4.80 8.46 -2.95
N ARG A 107 -4.36 9.64 -2.49
CA ARG A 107 -5.22 10.75 -2.09
C ARG A 107 -4.97 12.04 -2.86
N SER A 108 -3.80 12.18 -3.46
CA SER A 108 -3.43 13.29 -4.32
C SER A 108 -2.69 12.76 -5.55
N LEU A 109 -3.00 13.30 -6.72
CA LEU A 109 -2.47 12.83 -8.00
C LEU A 109 -2.11 14.02 -8.88
N VAL A 110 -0.94 13.93 -9.52
CA VAL A 110 -0.46 14.89 -10.51
C VAL A 110 0.06 14.15 -11.74
N VAL A 111 -0.36 14.57 -12.92
CA VAL A 111 0.17 14.08 -14.20
C VAL A 111 1.05 15.16 -14.80
N PHE A 112 2.33 14.85 -14.97
CA PHE A 112 3.32 15.72 -15.58
C PHE A 112 3.78 15.13 -16.91
N TYR A 113 3.74 15.90 -17.99
CA TYR A 113 4.10 15.42 -19.32
C TYR A 113 4.69 16.58 -20.15
N GLN A 114 5.80 16.34 -20.85
CA GLN A 114 6.50 17.33 -21.69
C GLN A 114 6.74 18.67 -20.99
N GLY A 115 7.12 18.66 -19.72
CA GLY A 115 7.38 19.88 -18.96
C GLY A 115 6.15 20.61 -18.42
N LYS A 116 4.95 20.08 -18.64
CA LYS A 116 3.67 20.71 -18.25
C LYS A 116 2.88 19.80 -17.31
N VAL A 117 2.11 20.42 -16.42
CA VAL A 117 1.14 19.72 -15.57
C VAL A 117 -0.16 19.60 -16.34
N LEU A 118 -0.54 18.37 -16.68
CA LEU A 118 -1.76 18.10 -17.46
C LEU A 118 -2.99 17.91 -16.57
N LEU A 119 -2.79 17.32 -15.38
CA LEU A 119 -3.86 17.03 -14.44
C LEU A 119 -3.37 17.15 -13.00
N ARG A 120 -4.23 17.70 -12.13
CA ARG A 120 -4.15 17.56 -10.67
C ARG A 120 -5.51 17.11 -10.14
N ARG A 121 -5.55 16.08 -9.29
CA ARG A 121 -6.81 15.57 -8.71
C ARG A 121 -6.64 15.02 -7.31
N GLY A 122 -7.68 15.12 -6.50
CA GLY A 122 -7.72 14.66 -5.12
C GLY A 122 -7.47 15.82 -4.18
N ILE A 123 -6.72 15.61 -3.10
CA ILE A 123 -6.37 16.68 -2.15
C ILE A 123 -5.21 17.49 -2.74
N LEU A 124 -5.46 18.75 -3.05
CA LEU A 124 -4.54 19.63 -3.76
C LEU A 124 -3.74 20.52 -2.80
N SER A 125 -2.45 20.70 -3.11
CA SER A 125 -1.63 21.76 -2.51
C SER A 125 -1.96 23.13 -3.12
N THR A 126 -1.72 24.19 -2.35
CA THR A 126 -1.74 25.58 -2.84
C THR A 126 -0.79 25.78 -4.02
N LYS A 127 0.36 25.08 -4.03
CA LYS A 127 1.32 25.16 -5.14
C LYS A 127 0.92 24.21 -6.26
N SER A 128 0.84 24.73 -7.48
CA SER A 128 0.46 23.96 -8.68
C SER A 128 1.62 23.65 -9.62
N GLU A 129 2.74 24.36 -9.50
CA GLU A 129 3.89 24.24 -10.39
C GLU A 129 4.73 23.02 -10.01
N VAL A 130 5.01 22.14 -10.98
CA VAL A 130 5.91 21.01 -10.81
C VAL A 130 7.30 21.40 -11.30
N LYS A 131 8.26 21.48 -10.37
CA LYS A 131 9.68 21.66 -10.69
C LYS A 131 10.39 20.31 -10.58
N PRO A 132 10.84 19.70 -11.69
CA PRO A 132 11.52 18.41 -11.62
C PRO A 132 12.79 18.48 -10.77
N GLY A 133 12.78 17.80 -9.63
CA GLY A 133 13.95 17.63 -8.77
C GLY A 133 14.71 16.37 -9.13
N VAL A 134 15.38 15.77 -8.15
CA VAL A 134 16.28 14.63 -8.39
C VAL A 134 15.49 13.36 -8.70
N ILE A 135 14.37 13.14 -8.02
CA ILE A 135 13.57 11.93 -8.19
C ILE A 135 12.85 11.95 -9.52
N LEU A 136 12.16 13.05 -9.84
CA LEU A 136 11.39 13.16 -11.08
C LEU A 136 12.31 13.09 -12.29
N LYS A 137 13.48 13.75 -12.26
CA LYS A 137 14.48 13.63 -13.33
C LYS A 137 14.98 12.20 -13.48
N ARG A 138 15.31 11.51 -12.38
CA ARG A 138 15.74 10.11 -12.42
C ARG A 138 14.66 9.20 -13.01
N VAL A 139 13.39 9.42 -12.68
CA VAL A 139 12.27 8.65 -13.23
C VAL A 139 12.14 8.88 -14.73
N LEU A 140 12.23 10.12 -15.18
CA LEU A 140 12.18 10.48 -16.60
C LEU A 140 13.39 9.92 -17.38
N GLU A 141 14.60 9.99 -16.83
CA GLU A 141 15.84 9.52 -17.49
C GLU A 141 15.97 8.00 -17.50
N LYS A 142 15.72 7.35 -16.35
CA LYS A 142 15.92 5.90 -16.20
C LYS A 142 14.69 5.08 -16.56
N GLN A 143 13.53 5.72 -16.73
CA GLN A 143 12.26 5.04 -17.01
C GLN A 143 11.94 3.97 -15.96
N GLN A 144 12.32 4.24 -14.71
CA GLN A 144 12.11 3.34 -13.57
C GLN A 144 11.27 4.05 -12.52
N PRO A 145 10.20 3.40 -12.01
CA PRO A 145 9.39 3.99 -10.97
C PRO A 145 10.18 4.11 -9.67
N VAL A 146 9.88 5.16 -8.92
CA VAL A 146 10.45 5.39 -7.59
C VAL A 146 9.32 5.49 -6.58
N TYR A 147 9.38 4.62 -5.56
CA TYR A 147 8.47 4.65 -4.42
C TYR A 147 9.21 5.15 -3.18
N LEU A 148 8.83 6.33 -2.70
CA LEU A 148 9.23 6.88 -1.41
C LEU A 148 8.22 6.43 -0.36
N VAL A 149 8.59 5.40 0.40
CA VAL A 149 7.74 4.76 1.42
C VAL A 149 7.42 5.67 2.60
N ASP A 150 8.27 6.64 2.88
CA ASP A 150 8.08 7.65 3.91
C ASP A 150 8.75 8.95 3.42
N LEU A 151 7.92 9.94 3.08
CA LEU A 151 8.38 11.21 2.56
C LEU A 151 9.06 12.07 3.64
N LYS A 152 8.74 11.87 4.92
CA LYS A 152 9.30 12.68 6.02
C LYS A 152 10.80 12.44 6.20
N VAL A 153 11.26 11.21 5.94
CA VAL A 153 12.68 10.85 6.03
C VAL A 153 13.49 11.23 4.80
N TYR A 154 12.83 11.66 3.71
CA TYR A 154 13.52 12.04 2.48
C TYR A 154 14.02 13.50 2.55
N PRO A 155 15.35 13.75 2.53
CA PRO A 155 15.89 15.11 2.65
C PRO A 155 15.45 16.06 1.52
N GLY A 156 15.22 15.51 0.32
CA GLY A 156 14.79 16.24 -0.87
C GLY A 156 13.27 16.41 -1.01
N ARG A 157 12.48 16.18 0.05
CA ARG A 157 11.00 16.20 -0.02
C ARG A 157 10.40 17.51 -0.54
N ILE A 158 11.16 18.61 -0.49
CA ILE A 158 10.78 19.90 -1.05
C ILE A 158 10.47 19.83 -2.55
N GLU A 159 11.00 18.83 -3.26
CA GLU A 159 10.66 18.53 -4.66
C GLU A 159 9.16 18.27 -4.87
N PHE A 160 8.44 17.83 -3.83
CA PHE A 160 7.03 17.45 -3.91
C PHE A 160 6.10 18.49 -3.29
N ASP A 161 6.50 19.76 -3.24
CA ASP A 161 5.71 20.84 -2.63
C ASP A 161 4.37 21.15 -3.35
N TYR A 162 4.18 20.60 -4.55
CA TYR A 162 2.92 20.58 -5.30
C TYR A 162 1.90 19.51 -4.83
N LEU A 163 2.31 18.61 -3.93
CA LEU A 163 1.44 17.70 -3.17
C LEU A 163 1.13 18.29 -1.78
N PRO A 164 0.09 17.82 -1.09
CA PRO A 164 -0.19 18.23 0.29
C PRO A 164 1.05 18.14 1.19
N GLU A 165 1.28 19.17 2.01
CA GLU A 165 2.53 19.31 2.79
C GLU A 165 2.79 18.12 3.72
N ASN A 166 1.73 17.50 4.23
CA ASN A 166 1.79 16.34 5.11
C ASN A 166 1.63 14.99 4.37
N THR A 167 1.89 14.93 3.07
CA THR A 167 1.95 13.67 2.30
C THR A 167 2.94 12.71 2.96
N GLN A 168 2.54 11.44 3.13
CA GLN A 168 3.34 10.45 3.85
C GLN A 168 4.10 9.51 2.91
N GLY A 169 3.53 9.16 1.77
CA GLY A 169 4.16 8.29 0.77
C GLY A 169 3.99 8.85 -0.63
N VAL A 170 4.98 8.67 -1.49
CA VAL A 170 4.94 9.15 -2.87
C VAL A 170 5.41 8.08 -3.84
N ILE A 171 4.62 7.83 -4.89
CA ILE A 171 5.06 7.06 -6.05
C ILE A 171 5.23 8.02 -7.24
N CYS A 172 6.39 7.95 -7.88
CA CYS A 172 6.64 8.56 -9.19
C CYS A 172 6.76 7.43 -10.21
N GLN A 173 5.74 7.28 -11.05
CA GLN A 173 5.68 6.28 -12.11
C GLN A 173 5.92 6.96 -13.46
N PRO A 174 6.86 6.51 -14.31
CA PRO A 174 7.03 7.08 -15.64
C PRO A 174 5.80 6.83 -16.53
N ILE A 175 5.46 7.81 -17.38
CA ILE A 175 4.44 7.72 -18.43
C ILE A 175 5.16 7.84 -19.77
N GLY A 176 5.62 6.70 -20.29
CA GLY A 176 6.52 6.68 -21.44
C GLY A 176 7.77 7.54 -21.21
N ASN A 177 8.43 7.94 -22.29
CA ASN A 177 9.69 8.67 -22.25
C ASN A 177 9.58 10.17 -21.89
N GLN A 178 8.37 10.72 -21.79
CA GLN A 178 8.14 12.16 -21.74
C GLN A 178 7.29 12.63 -20.55
N GLY A 179 6.84 11.73 -19.68
CA GLY A 179 6.06 12.13 -18.52
C GLY A 179 6.20 11.23 -17.31
N ALA A 180 5.50 11.63 -16.26
CA ALA A 180 5.45 10.95 -15.00
C ALA A 180 4.10 11.19 -14.31
N LEU A 181 3.61 10.14 -13.69
CA LEU A 181 2.47 10.11 -12.79
C LEU A 181 3.00 10.19 -11.36
N ILE A 182 2.68 11.27 -10.66
CA ILE A 182 3.05 11.48 -9.26
C ILE A 182 1.82 11.25 -8.38
N LEU A 183 1.93 10.35 -7.40
CA LEU A 183 0.85 9.91 -6.53
C LEU A 183 1.26 10.10 -5.07
N GLY A 184 0.43 10.81 -4.31
CA GLY A 184 0.59 11.04 -2.88
C GLY A 184 -0.40 10.23 -2.05
N ALA A 185 0.12 9.55 -1.02
CA ALA A 185 -0.65 8.81 -0.03
C ALA A 185 -0.60 9.48 1.35
N ASN A 186 -1.64 9.24 2.14
CA ASN A 186 -1.80 9.81 3.48
C ASN A 186 -1.27 8.92 4.61
N ALA A 187 -0.63 7.80 4.28
CA ALA A 187 -0.01 6.87 5.21
C ALA A 187 1.35 6.41 4.66
N PRO A 188 2.39 6.22 5.50
CA PRO A 188 3.66 5.69 5.04
C PRO A 188 3.54 4.19 4.71
N ARG A 189 4.34 3.67 3.78
CA ARG A 189 4.36 2.24 3.38
C ARG A 189 2.98 1.68 3.02
N SER A 190 2.09 2.53 2.48
CA SER A 190 0.69 2.17 2.26
C SER A 190 0.42 1.47 0.93
N TYR A 191 1.23 1.72 -0.09
CA TYR A 191 1.07 1.09 -1.40
C TYR A 191 1.48 -0.39 -1.34
N THR A 192 0.59 -1.25 -1.82
CA THR A 192 0.83 -2.67 -2.00
C THR A 192 1.46 -2.95 -3.38
N LYS A 193 1.99 -4.16 -3.57
CA LYS A 193 2.48 -4.58 -4.89
C LYS A 193 1.38 -4.58 -5.96
N GLN A 194 0.14 -4.86 -5.55
CA GLN A 194 -1.01 -4.78 -6.44
C GLN A 194 -1.29 -3.34 -6.87
N ASP A 195 -1.21 -2.37 -5.95
CA ASP A 195 -1.33 -0.95 -6.29
C ASP A 195 -0.25 -0.51 -7.26
N GLU A 196 1.02 -0.88 -7.01
CA GLU A 196 2.14 -0.57 -7.92
C GLU A 196 1.89 -1.10 -9.34
N ASN A 197 1.38 -2.33 -9.46
CA ASN A 197 1.07 -2.93 -10.76
C ASN A 197 -0.09 -2.20 -11.46
N TRP A 198 -1.14 -1.81 -10.72
CA TRP A 198 -2.25 -1.00 -11.26
C TRP A 198 -1.77 0.37 -11.75
N ILE A 199 -0.92 1.02 -10.96
CA ILE A 199 -0.31 2.31 -11.28
C ILE A 199 0.53 2.20 -12.56
N ALA A 200 1.37 1.17 -12.67
CA ALA A 200 2.16 0.92 -13.87
C ALA A 200 1.28 0.69 -15.10
N GLY A 201 0.27 -0.20 -15.01
CA GLY A 201 -0.62 -0.48 -16.15
C GLY A 201 -1.42 0.74 -16.61
N ILE A 202 -1.87 1.59 -15.68
CA ILE A 202 -2.55 2.85 -16.02
C ILE A 202 -1.57 3.83 -16.67
N ALA A 203 -0.33 3.93 -16.17
CA ALA A 203 0.69 4.78 -16.76
C ALA A 203 1.06 4.34 -18.18
N ASP A 204 1.19 3.03 -18.44
CA ASP A 204 1.44 2.49 -19.77
C ASP A 204 0.29 2.82 -20.74
N LYS A 205 -0.95 2.66 -20.28
CA LYS A 205 -2.14 3.03 -21.07
C LYS A 205 -2.17 4.53 -21.38
N LEU A 206 -1.89 5.37 -20.39
CA LEU A 206 -1.81 6.81 -20.56
C LEU A 206 -0.70 7.20 -21.54
N ALA A 207 0.44 6.50 -21.52
CA ALA A 207 1.55 6.76 -22.43
C ALA A 207 1.12 6.58 -23.89
N VAL A 208 0.35 5.54 -24.21
CA VAL A 208 -0.19 5.34 -25.57
C VAL A 208 -1.09 6.49 -25.99
N THR A 209 -2.07 6.85 -25.14
CA THR A 209 -3.02 7.93 -25.45
C THR A 209 -2.33 9.28 -25.61
N LEU A 210 -1.40 9.61 -24.70
CA LEU A 210 -0.68 10.87 -24.74
C LEU A 210 0.27 10.93 -25.95
N ASN A 211 0.95 9.84 -26.28
CA ASN A 211 1.84 9.81 -27.43
C ASN A 211 1.07 9.97 -28.76
N GLU A 212 -0.10 9.34 -28.90
CA GLU A 212 -0.95 9.49 -30.09
C GLU A 212 -1.49 10.91 -30.25
N GLU A 213 -2.06 11.49 -29.18
CA GLU A 213 -2.80 12.74 -29.28
C GLU A 213 -1.88 13.97 -29.20
N MET A 214 -0.81 13.92 -28.40
CA MET A 214 0.08 15.08 -28.20
C MET A 214 1.17 15.22 -29.26
N THR A 215 1.51 14.14 -29.98
CA THR A 215 2.43 14.22 -31.12
C THR A 215 1.76 14.84 -32.35
N ASN A 216 0.44 14.66 -32.47
CA ASN A 216 -0.37 15.23 -33.55
C ASN A 216 -0.85 16.68 -33.27
N TYR A 217 -0.53 17.23 -32.09
CA TYR A 217 -1.01 18.54 -31.62
C TYR A 217 0.08 19.62 -31.52
N ASN A 218 1.34 19.27 -31.81
CA ASN A 218 2.47 20.20 -31.95
C ASN A 218 2.78 20.43 -33.42
#